data_AF-A0A7C2LDB9-F1
#
_entry.id   AF-A0A7C2LDB9-F1
#
_cell.length_a   1.000
_cell.length_b   1.000
_cell.length_c   1.000
_cell.angle_alpha   90.00
_cell.angle_beta   90.00
_cell.angle_gamma   90.00
#
_symmetry.space_group_name_H-M   'P 1'
#
loop_
_entity.id
_entity.type
_entity.pdbx_description
1 polymer ?
#
loop_
_entity_poly.entity_id
_entity_poly.type
_entity_poly.pdbx_seq_one_letter_code
_entity_poly.pdbx_strand_id
1 'polypeptide(L)'
;MPSAAVRGIRPPRETVTVRVPPVEVEVRGAKVTVVEVHGYDWLDGRRYLVSCFVETDGYRSPLFHLDVRDEDELARKLAVEIAKMRLAILAGFTRFLSPAT
;
A
#
# COMPACT_ATOMS: atom_id res chain seq x y z
N MET A 1 25.16 33.51 -47.23
CA MET A 1 25.22 33.42 -45.76
C MET A 1 24.44 32.19 -45.29
N PRO A 2 25.04 31.22 -44.60
CA PRO A 2 24.29 30.18 -43.88
C PRO A 2 24.44 30.37 -42.36
N SER A 3 23.33 30.54 -41.65
CA SER A 3 23.31 30.48 -40.17
C SER A 3 23.05 29.04 -39.76
N ALA A 4 24.06 28.40 -39.17
CA ALA A 4 23.98 27.04 -38.67
C ALA A 4 23.01 26.96 -37.48
N ALA A 5 22.05 26.04 -37.56
CA ALA A 5 21.12 25.73 -36.49
C ALA A 5 21.88 25.17 -35.28
N VAL A 6 21.80 25.86 -34.15
CA VAL A 6 22.34 25.43 -32.86
C VAL A 6 21.48 24.28 -32.34
N ARG A 7 22.00 23.05 -32.41
CA ARG A 7 21.39 21.87 -31.80
C ARG A 7 21.47 22.00 -30.28
N GLY A 8 20.34 22.25 -29.63
CA GLY A 8 20.23 22.30 -28.18
C GLY A 8 20.59 20.95 -27.55
N ILE A 9 21.72 20.90 -26.85
CA ILE A 9 22.09 19.78 -25.98
C ILE A 9 21.18 19.85 -24.76
N ARG A 10 20.27 18.89 -24.62
CA ARG A 10 19.44 18.75 -23.41
C ARG A 10 20.36 18.22 -22.29
N PRO A 11 20.47 18.90 -21.14
CA PRO A 11 21.31 18.39 -20.05
C PRO A 11 20.77 17.03 -19.56
N PRO A 12 21.65 16.12 -19.10
CA PRO A 12 21.24 14.83 -18.57
C PRO A 12 20.30 15.06 -17.37
N ARG A 13 19.14 14.39 -17.38
CA ARG A 13 18.23 14.41 -16.23
C ARG A 13 18.93 13.73 -15.06
N GLU A 14 19.07 14.45 -13.95
CA GLU A 14 19.57 13.88 -12.70
C GLU A 14 18.55 12.86 -12.17
N THR A 15 18.96 11.60 -12.08
CA THR A 15 18.08 10.51 -11.62
C THR A 15 18.26 10.33 -10.12
N VAL A 16 17.28 10.76 -9.34
CA VAL A 16 17.25 10.55 -7.89
C VAL A 16 16.61 9.20 -7.59
N THR A 17 17.34 8.33 -6.88
CA THR A 17 16.80 7.05 -6.39
C THR A 17 16.25 7.26 -4.99
N VAL A 18 14.92 7.19 -4.84
CA VAL A 18 14.22 7.30 -3.55
C VAL A 18 13.82 5.91 -3.09
N ARG A 19 14.23 5.52 -1.88
CA ARG A 19 13.80 4.28 -1.21
C ARG A 19 12.96 4.67 0.00
N VAL A 20 11.65 4.46 -0.07
CA VAL A 20 10.73 4.70 1.04
C VAL A 20 10.48 3.36 1.73
N PRO A 21 10.75 3.23 3.04
CA PRO A 21 10.44 2.01 3.77
C PRO A 21 8.91 1.81 3.90
N PRO A 22 8.46 0.57 4.15
CA PRO A 22 7.08 0.33 4.52
C PRO A 22 6.67 1.19 5.72
N VAL A 23 5.40 1.64 5.72
CA VAL A 23 4.83 2.43 6.80
C VAL A 23 4.00 1.52 7.69
N GLU A 24 4.21 1.58 9.00
CA GLU A 24 3.43 0.84 9.97
C GLU A 24 2.40 1.77 10.63
N VAL A 25 1.15 1.33 10.68
CA VAL A 25 0.05 2.04 11.34
C VAL A 25 -0.73 1.08 12.23
N GLU A 26 -1.32 1.59 13.30
CA GLU A 26 -2.16 0.79 14.19
C GLU A 26 -3.64 1.08 13.91
N VAL A 27 -4.41 0.02 13.64
CA VAL A 27 -5.85 0.12 13.37
C VAL A 27 -6.59 -0.92 14.20
N ARG A 28 -7.49 -0.48 15.09
CA ARG A 28 -8.30 -1.36 15.96
C ARG A 28 -7.46 -2.38 16.77
N GLY A 29 -6.28 -1.97 17.24
CA GLY A 29 -5.35 -2.81 17.99
C GLY A 29 -4.66 -3.89 17.15
N ALA A 30 -4.72 -3.77 15.83
CA ALA A 30 -3.94 -4.59 14.90
C ALA A 30 -2.87 -3.72 14.24
N LYS A 31 -1.69 -4.30 14.03
CA LYS A 31 -0.58 -3.65 13.33
C LYS A 31 -0.76 -3.86 11.83
N VAL A 32 -0.75 -2.78 11.07
CA VAL A 32 -0.89 -2.81 9.61
C VAL A 32 0.40 -2.29 9.00
N THR A 33 1.02 -3.09 8.14
CA THR A 33 2.20 -2.67 7.40
C THR A 33 1.82 -2.39 5.95
N VAL A 34 1.91 -1.12 5.56
CA VAL A 34 1.71 -0.66 4.18
C VAL A 34 3.03 -0.77 3.43
N VAL A 35 3.06 -1.64 2.42
CA VAL A 35 4.26 -1.94 1.62
C VAL A 35 4.36 -1.01 0.42
N GLU A 36 3.25 -0.75 -0.25
CA GLU A 36 3.19 0.06 -1.47
C GLU A 36 1.85 0.78 -1.58
N VAL A 37 1.86 1.98 -2.14
CA VAL A 37 0.66 2.73 -2.50
C VAL A 37 0.80 3.22 -3.94
N HIS A 38 -0.08 2.76 -4.82
CA HIS A 38 -0.14 3.20 -6.21
C HIS A 38 -1.37 4.07 -6.45
N GLY A 39 -1.16 5.37 -6.71
CA GLY A 39 -2.23 6.29 -7.09
C GLY A 39 -2.54 6.23 -8.59
N TYR A 40 -3.82 6.22 -8.97
CA TYR A 40 -4.27 6.25 -10.36
C TYR A 40 -5.56 7.07 -10.53
N ASP A 41 -5.77 7.56 -11.74
CA ASP A 41 -7.00 8.27 -12.09
C ASP A 41 -8.08 7.25 -12.50
N TRP A 42 -9.29 7.45 -11.96
CA TRP A 42 -10.47 6.65 -12.24
C TRP A 42 -11.65 7.57 -12.62
N LEU A 43 -12.75 6.97 -13.06
CA LEU A 43 -13.95 7.71 -13.52
C LEU A 43 -14.55 8.63 -12.45
N ASP A 44 -14.39 8.28 -11.17
CA ASP A 44 -14.91 9.03 -10.01
C ASP A 44 -13.87 9.94 -9.35
N GLY A 45 -12.66 10.03 -9.91
CA GLY A 45 -11.54 10.80 -9.37
C GLY A 45 -10.32 9.94 -9.09
N ARG A 46 -9.46 10.42 -8.19
CA ARG A 46 -8.21 9.73 -7.86
C ARG A 46 -8.46 8.57 -6.90
N ARG A 47 -7.86 7.43 -7.18
CA ARG A 47 -7.89 6.23 -6.35
C ARG A 47 -6.48 5.78 -5.99
N TYR A 48 -6.38 5.00 -4.94
CA TYR A 48 -5.13 4.47 -4.42
C TYR A 48 -5.27 2.97 -4.22
N LEU A 49 -4.39 2.20 -4.84
CA LEU A 49 -4.22 0.79 -4.57
C LEU A 49 -3.16 0.63 -3.48
N VAL A 50 -3.59 0.21 -2.29
CA VAL A 50 -2.74 0.07 -1.10
C VAL A 50 -2.43 -1.40 -0.87
N SER A 51 -1.17 -1.78 -1.01
CA SER A 51 -0.66 -3.12 -0.72
C SER A 51 -0.22 -3.20 0.74
N CYS A 52 -0.85 -4.05 1.53
CA CYS A 52 -0.55 -4.16 2.95
C CYS A 52 -0.75 -5.59 3.49
N PHE A 53 -0.23 -5.83 4.69
CA PHE A 53 -0.57 -7.00 5.50
C PHE A 53 -0.88 -6.56 6.93
N VAL A 54 -1.60 -7.41 7.65
CA VAL A 54 -2.10 -7.15 9.00
C VAL A 54 -1.54 -8.18 9.96
N GLU A 55 -1.14 -7.73 11.14
CA GLU A 55 -0.74 -8.55 12.27
C GLU A 55 -1.71 -8.31 13.44
N THR A 56 -2.34 -9.38 13.92
CA THR A 56 -3.26 -9.35 15.06
C THR A 56 -3.28 -10.72 15.73
N ASP A 57 -3.46 -10.73 17.06
CA ASP A 57 -3.65 -11.96 17.85
C ASP A 57 -2.55 -13.03 17.63
N GLY A 58 -1.31 -12.58 17.42
CA GLY A 58 -0.15 -13.46 17.18
C GLY A 58 -0.02 -14.02 15.76
N TYR A 59 -0.89 -13.60 14.84
CA TYR A 59 -0.89 -14.03 13.44
C TYR A 59 -0.69 -12.85 12.49
N ARG A 60 -0.16 -13.17 11.30
CA ARG A 60 0.05 -12.27 10.17
C ARG A 60 -0.74 -12.75 8.95
N SER A 61 -1.43 -11.83 8.29
CA SER A 61 -2.11 -12.09 7.03
C SER A 61 -1.11 -12.21 5.87
N PRO A 62 -1.49 -12.88 4.77
CA PRO A 62 -0.85 -12.68 3.47
C PRO A 62 -0.88 -11.19 3.06
N LEU A 63 -0.03 -10.82 2.10
CA LEU A 63 -0.15 -9.52 1.44
C LEU A 63 -1.48 -9.46 0.68
N PHE A 64 -2.20 -8.35 0.83
CA PHE A 64 -3.43 -8.08 0.10
C PHE A 64 -3.48 -6.62 -0.35
N HIS A 65 -4.44 -6.30 -1.21
CA HIS A 65 -4.58 -4.98 -1.81
C HIS A 65 -5.95 -4.38 -1.47
N LEU A 66 -5.96 -3.10 -1.09
CA LEU A 66 -7.17 -2.32 -0.88
C LEU A 66 -7.19 -1.16 -1.88
N ASP A 67 -8.20 -1.14 -2.73
CA ASP A 67 -8.50 0.00 -3.59
C ASP A 67 -9.36 1.01 -2.83
N VAL A 68 -8.87 2.23 -2.59
CA VAL A 68 -9.48 3.26 -1.74
C VAL A 68 -9.41 4.64 -2.38
N ARG A 69 -10.35 5.52 -2.04
CA ARG A 69 -10.31 6.94 -2.49
C ARG A 69 -9.53 7.83 -1.54
N ASP A 70 -9.61 7.55 -0.24
CA ASP A 70 -9.06 8.37 0.83
C ASP A 70 -8.69 7.50 2.05
N GLU A 71 -8.07 8.15 3.04
CA GLU A 71 -7.64 7.54 4.29
C GLU A 71 -8.82 6.99 5.11
N ASP A 72 -9.98 7.65 5.05
CA ASP A 72 -11.18 7.22 5.75
C ASP A 72 -11.75 5.91 5.17
N GLU A 73 -11.75 5.76 3.85
CA GLU A 73 -12.12 4.53 3.17
C GLU A 73 -11.11 3.42 3.44
N LEU A 74 -9.81 3.75 3.49
CA LEU A 74 -8.77 2.82 3.89
C LEU A 74 -8.99 2.29 5.30
N ALA A 75 -9.22 3.18 6.27
CA ALA A 75 -9.49 2.80 7.65
C ALA A 75 -10.71 1.88 7.78
N ARG A 76 -11.81 2.20 7.05
CA ARG A 76 -13.02 1.36 7.04
C ARG A 76 -12.77 -0.02 6.41
N LYS A 77 -12.04 -0.10 5.30
CA LYS A 77 -11.75 -1.39 4.65
C LYS A 77 -10.78 -2.24 5.46
N LEU A 78 -9.72 -1.64 6.02
CA LEU A 78 -8.81 -2.32 6.94
C LEU A 78 -9.56 -2.88 8.15
N ALA A 79 -10.47 -2.09 8.72
CA ALA A 79 -11.32 -2.53 9.82
C ALA A 79 -12.13 -3.81 9.50
N VAL A 80 -12.60 -3.95 8.26
CA VAL A 80 -13.31 -5.16 7.79
C VAL A 80 -12.34 -6.33 7.61
N GLU A 81 -11.15 -6.10 7.04
CA GLU A 81 -10.12 -7.15 6.89
C GLU A 81 -9.64 -7.68 8.25
N ILE A 82 -9.38 -6.79 9.21
CA ILE A 82 -9.01 -7.17 10.58
C ILE A 82 -10.11 -7.98 11.24
N ALA A 83 -11.38 -7.58 11.08
CA ALA A 83 -12.51 -8.33 11.64
C ALA A 83 -12.62 -9.74 11.02
N LYS A 84 -12.44 -9.88 9.70
CA LYS A 84 -12.40 -11.18 9.02
C LYS A 84 -11.25 -12.05 9.52
N MET A 85 -10.07 -11.46 9.70
CA MET A 85 -8.91 -12.18 10.21
C MET A 85 -9.14 -12.67 11.64
N ARG A 86 -9.66 -11.81 12.53
CA ARG A 86 -10.03 -12.21 13.91
C ARG A 86 -11.07 -13.32 13.94
N LEU A 87 -12.09 -13.24 13.07
CA LEU A 87 -13.08 -14.31 12.94
C LEU A 87 -12.44 -15.63 12.49
N ALA A 88 -11.54 -15.58 11.50
CA ALA A 88 -10.81 -16.76 11.03
C ALA A 88 -9.95 -17.39 12.14
N ILE A 89 -9.25 -16.57 12.93
CA ILE A 89 -8.46 -17.02 14.08
C ILE A 89 -9.36 -17.68 15.12
N LEU A 90 -10.47 -17.04 15.51
CA LEU A 90 -11.43 -17.57 16.47
C LEU A 90 -12.04 -18.90 16.01
N ALA A 91 -12.32 -19.05 14.72
CA ALA A 91 -12.84 -20.28 14.12
C ALA A 91 -11.76 -21.38 13.94
N GLY A 92 -10.51 -21.13 14.34
CA GLY A 92 -9.40 -22.06 14.14
C GLY A 92 -8.92 -22.18 12.68
N PHE A 93 -9.35 -21.28 11.80
CA PHE A 93 -9.01 -21.27 10.38
C PHE A 93 -7.71 -20.50 10.11
N THR A 94 -6.63 -20.90 10.76
CA THR A 94 -5.33 -20.20 10.74
C THR A 94 -4.34 -20.75 9.71
N ARG A 95 -4.71 -21.79 8.94
CA ARG A 95 -3.82 -22.49 7.99
C ARG A 95 -3.18 -21.62 6.90
N PHE A 96 -3.71 -20.42 6.67
CA PHE A 96 -3.21 -19.46 5.67
C PHE A 96 -2.55 -18.22 6.30
N LEU A 97 -2.49 -18.19 7.63
CA LEU A 97 -1.87 -17.11 8.38
C LEU A 97 -0.47 -17.56 8.79
N SER A 98 0.48 -16.64 8.73
CA SER A 98 1.82 -16.88 9.28
C SER A 98 1.85 -16.43 10.75
N PRO A 99 2.77 -16.94 11.58
CA PRO A 99 3.02 -16.34 12.88
C PRO A 99 3.42 -14.86 12.73
N ALA A 100 2.86 -13.98 13.55
CA ALA A 100 3.34 -12.59 13.65
C ALA A 100 4.71 -12.55 14.34
N THR A 101 5.55 -11.61 13.93
CA THR A 101 6.90 -11.40 14.51
C THR A 101 6.89 -10.32 15.58
#